data_AF-A0A661KHN3-F1
#
_entry.id   AF-A0A661KHN3-F1
#
_cell.length_a   1.000
_cell.length_b   1.000
_cell.length_c   1.000
_cell.angle_alpha   90.00
_cell.angle_beta   90.00
_cell.angle_gamma   90.00
#
_symmetry.space_group_name_H-M   'P 1'
#
loop_
_entity.id
_entity.type
_entity.pdbx_description
1 polymer ?
#
loop_
_entity_poly.entity_id
_entity_poly.type
_entity_poly.pdbx_seq_one_letter_code
_entity_poly.pdbx_strand_id
1 'polypeptide(L)'
;GLLLKHQRRAAIYLGGRYIPYPFQANLWALPKELRRECLLGYVKAHCDGAGKGVDFLSWIYQTFGTGIAKYFMIPYNEKLWRVPLQEISLEWVERFVPRPSLEEVIDGALGINLKGFGYNQEFFYPIQGGIGVLADAFLSKVADVHFEKEVNLIDIERRVVRFKDGDEVAYRTLFSSIPLNELLQRIAPLPKWISSLKDRLRYVSVVNINLGVNRARISDYHWIYYPEPSYPFYRVGFPGNLSPHMAPEGTSSISVEISYLPSTSPVVENIREETLSALVSCGILRDDDEILAERILEVKHAYAIYDSFRSQYLSKILRFLRSQHIHPIGRYGVWGYATMEDVILQGKAEAEALS
;
A
#
# COMPACT_ATOMS: atom_id res chain seq x y z
N GLY A 1 -12.19 21.28 -5.38
CA GLY A 1 -11.93 21.76 -4.01
C GLY A 1 -10.59 22.47 -3.98
N LEU A 2 -10.33 23.28 -2.96
CA LEU A 2 -9.01 23.84 -2.73
C LEU A 2 -8.05 22.71 -2.31
N LEU A 3 -6.88 22.65 -2.94
CA LEU A 3 -5.84 21.65 -2.67
C LEU A 3 -4.63 22.33 -2.02
N LEU A 4 -4.02 21.68 -1.03
CA LEU A 4 -2.73 22.07 -0.46
C LEU A 4 -1.61 21.35 -1.18
N LYS A 5 -0.56 22.09 -1.55
CA LYS A 5 0.68 21.52 -2.06
C LYS A 5 1.61 21.20 -0.89
N HIS A 6 2.09 19.97 -0.82
CA HIS A 6 3.02 19.51 0.21
C HIS A 6 4.37 19.15 -0.40
N GLN A 7 5.44 19.49 0.32
CA GLN A 7 6.74 18.85 0.18
C GLN A 7 6.78 17.63 1.10
N ARG A 8 7.08 16.45 0.57
CA ARG A 8 7.03 15.22 1.36
C ARG A 8 8.05 15.24 2.49
N ARG A 9 7.56 15.21 3.74
CA ARG A 9 8.35 14.90 4.93
C ARG A 9 8.06 13.48 5.36
N ALA A 10 8.94 12.54 5.01
CA ALA A 10 8.80 11.13 5.40
C ALA A 10 10.14 10.59 5.93
N ALA A 11 10.07 9.63 6.85
CA ALA A 11 11.25 9.06 7.49
C ALA A 11 11.15 7.55 7.67
N ILE A 12 12.29 6.93 7.98
CA ILE A 12 12.43 5.57 8.50
C ILE A 12 12.88 5.73 9.96
N TYR A 13 12.18 5.08 10.89
CA TYR A 13 12.62 5.00 12.29
C TYR A 13 13.47 3.74 12.48
N LEU A 14 14.75 3.92 12.78
CA LEU A 14 15.70 2.81 12.95
C LEU A 14 16.67 3.12 14.09
N GLY A 15 16.72 2.23 15.09
CA GLY A 15 17.68 2.34 16.20
C GLY A 15 17.56 3.66 16.97
N GLY A 16 16.33 4.12 17.20
CA GLY A 16 16.05 5.38 17.91
C GLY A 16 16.26 6.65 17.09
N ARG A 17 16.42 6.55 15.76
CA ARG A 17 16.71 7.70 14.88
C ARG A 17 15.72 7.78 13.73
N TYR A 18 15.42 9.01 13.33
CA TYR A 18 14.66 9.30 12.11
C TYR A 18 15.63 9.53 10.94
N ILE A 19 15.57 8.63 9.95
CA ILE A 19 16.36 8.69 8.72
C ILE A 19 15.44 9.20 7.61
N PRO A 20 15.76 10.29 6.91
CA PRO A 20 14.89 10.77 5.84
C PRO A 20 14.66 9.72 4.75
N TYR A 21 13.43 9.64 4.23
CA TYR A 21 13.12 8.75 3.12
C TYR A 21 13.54 9.38 1.78
N PRO A 22 14.14 8.62 0.85
CA PRO A 22 14.41 7.19 0.91
C PRO A 22 15.73 6.85 1.63
N PHE A 23 15.75 5.70 2.32
CA PHE A 23 16.85 5.25 3.18
C PHE A 23 18.20 5.25 2.47
N GLN A 24 18.24 4.69 1.27
CA GLN A 24 19.43 4.50 0.45
C GLN A 24 20.10 5.81 0.01
N ALA A 25 19.37 6.93 -0.02
CA ALA A 25 19.91 8.24 -0.38
C ALA A 25 20.20 9.12 0.85
N ASN A 26 19.99 8.61 2.07
CA ASN A 26 20.10 9.38 3.31
C ASN A 26 20.95 8.65 4.37
N LEU A 27 21.95 7.90 3.91
CA LEU A 27 22.84 7.13 4.79
C LEU A 27 23.63 8.03 5.77
N TRP A 28 23.73 9.35 5.50
CA TRP A 28 24.32 10.33 6.41
C TRP A 28 23.63 10.39 7.78
N ALA A 29 22.36 9.98 7.87
CA ALA A 29 21.60 9.96 9.13
C ALA A 29 21.92 8.73 10.01
N LEU A 30 22.62 7.73 9.46
CA LEU A 30 23.03 6.53 10.19
C LEU A 30 24.28 6.76 11.06
N PRO A 31 24.44 5.98 12.15
CA PRO A 31 25.73 5.79 12.81
C PRO A 31 26.84 5.42 11.81
N LYS A 32 28.08 5.83 12.09
CA LYS A 32 29.19 5.76 11.14
C LYS A 32 29.46 4.34 10.65
N GLU A 33 29.35 3.37 11.56
CA GLU A 33 29.61 1.95 11.31
C GLU A 33 28.56 1.37 10.37
N LEU A 34 27.28 1.66 10.63
CA LEU A 34 26.14 1.22 9.81
C LEU A 34 26.16 1.90 8.44
N ARG A 35 26.47 3.19 8.41
CA ARG A 35 26.66 3.95 7.17
C ARG A 35 27.74 3.32 6.30
N ARG A 36 28.89 2.98 6.90
CA ARG A 36 30.00 2.33 6.20
C ARG A 36 29.59 0.96 5.65
N GLU A 37 28.90 0.14 6.44
CA GLU A 37 28.38 -1.16 6.00
C GLU A 37 27.40 -1.01 4.81
N CYS A 38 26.44 -0.09 4.91
CA CYS A 38 25.50 0.22 3.83
C CYS A 38 26.19 0.69 2.56
N LEU A 39 27.09 1.67 2.67
CA LEU A 39 27.78 2.24 1.51
C LEU A 39 28.70 1.22 0.83
N LEU A 40 29.51 0.49 1.59
CA LEU A 40 30.39 -0.54 1.02
C LEU A 40 29.59 -1.69 0.38
N GLY A 41 28.49 -2.10 1.03
CA GLY A 41 27.58 -3.11 0.47
C GLY A 41 26.98 -2.67 -0.86
N TYR A 42 26.50 -1.42 -0.94
CA TYR A 42 25.93 -0.85 -2.16
C TYR A 42 26.97 -0.74 -3.27
N VAL A 43 28.16 -0.20 -2.99
CA VAL A 43 29.26 -0.07 -3.97
C VAL A 43 29.66 -1.44 -4.51
N LYS A 44 29.79 -2.44 -3.63
CA LYS A 44 30.10 -3.81 -4.05
C LYS A 44 29.03 -4.37 -5.00
N ALA A 45 27.75 -4.26 -4.62
CA ALA A 45 26.65 -4.72 -5.46
C ALA A 45 26.62 -4.01 -6.82
N HIS A 46 26.93 -2.71 -6.86
CA HIS A 46 27.04 -1.95 -8.09
C HIS A 46 28.20 -2.43 -8.98
N CYS A 47 29.38 -2.69 -8.41
CA CYS A 47 30.55 -3.19 -9.13
C CYS A 47 30.39 -4.63 -9.66
N ASP A 48 29.71 -5.49 -8.89
CA ASP A 48 29.44 -6.88 -9.28
C ASP A 48 28.45 -6.98 -10.47
N GLY A 49 27.82 -5.86 -10.85
CA GLY A 49 26.92 -5.75 -11.99
C GLY A 49 25.45 -6.00 -11.63
N ALA A 50 24.55 -5.25 -12.27
CA ALA A 50 23.10 -5.37 -12.04
C ALA A 50 22.56 -6.68 -12.64
N GLY A 51 22.51 -7.73 -11.83
CA GLY A 51 21.56 -8.82 -12.08
C GLY A 51 20.13 -8.29 -11.98
N LYS A 52 19.21 -8.80 -12.80
CA LYS A 52 17.79 -8.41 -12.69
C LYS A 52 17.12 -8.97 -11.44
N GLY A 53 17.75 -9.85 -10.66
CA GLY A 53 17.08 -10.70 -9.66
C GLY A 53 16.10 -11.68 -10.33
N VAL A 54 15.94 -12.87 -9.76
CA VAL A 54 14.84 -13.79 -10.17
C VAL A 54 13.61 -13.63 -9.28
N ASP A 55 13.81 -13.01 -8.11
CA ASP A 55 12.84 -12.76 -7.06
C ASP A 55 13.21 -11.47 -6.32
N PHE A 56 12.30 -10.98 -5.47
CA PHE A 56 12.49 -9.71 -4.80
C PHE A 56 13.64 -9.70 -3.78
N LEU A 57 13.92 -10.81 -3.09
CA LEU A 57 15.07 -10.87 -2.18
C LEU A 57 16.39 -10.77 -2.93
N SER A 58 16.57 -11.58 -3.98
CA SER A 58 17.80 -11.57 -4.77
C SER A 58 17.99 -10.22 -5.45
N TRP A 59 16.90 -9.60 -5.92
CA TRP A 59 16.93 -8.24 -6.45
C TRP A 59 17.34 -7.19 -5.40
N ILE A 60 16.85 -7.27 -4.16
CA ILE A 60 17.24 -6.35 -3.08
C ILE A 60 18.75 -6.42 -2.85
N TYR A 61 19.32 -7.63 -2.75
CA TYR A 61 20.76 -7.79 -2.56
C TYR A 61 21.57 -7.27 -3.75
N GLN A 62 21.14 -7.57 -4.98
CA GLN A 62 21.82 -7.13 -6.20
C GLN A 62 21.72 -5.62 -6.43
N THR A 63 20.64 -5.00 -5.98
CA THR A 63 20.40 -3.56 -6.20
C THR A 63 20.99 -2.70 -5.09
N PHE A 64 20.87 -3.13 -3.83
CA PHE A 64 21.19 -2.29 -2.67
C PHE A 64 22.37 -2.81 -1.83
N GLY A 65 22.84 -4.03 -2.09
CA GLY A 65 23.88 -4.66 -1.29
C GLY A 65 23.41 -5.06 0.11
N THR A 66 24.30 -5.77 0.82
CA THR A 66 23.96 -6.45 2.08
C THR A 66 23.57 -5.50 3.22
N GLY A 67 24.21 -4.33 3.34
CA GLY A 67 23.92 -3.39 4.43
C GLY A 67 22.52 -2.79 4.35
N ILE A 68 22.17 -2.16 3.22
CA ILE A 68 20.83 -1.58 3.01
C ILE A 68 19.76 -2.68 3.03
N ALA A 69 20.06 -3.84 2.45
CA ALA A 69 19.19 -5.01 2.52
C ALA A 69 18.83 -5.37 3.97
N LYS A 70 19.86 -5.55 4.80
CA LYS A 70 19.74 -5.96 6.20
C LYS A 70 18.98 -4.95 7.07
N TYR A 71 19.29 -3.65 6.95
CA TYR A 71 18.79 -2.66 7.89
C TYR A 71 17.41 -2.09 7.54
N PHE A 72 17.02 -2.13 6.27
CA PHE A 72 15.75 -1.54 5.84
C PHE A 72 14.98 -2.43 4.88
N MET A 73 15.55 -2.73 3.71
CA MET A 73 14.76 -3.30 2.62
C MET A 73 14.13 -4.65 2.96
N ILE A 74 14.88 -5.58 3.57
CA ILE A 74 14.36 -6.88 3.98
C ILE A 74 13.36 -6.75 5.13
N PRO A 75 13.74 -6.23 6.32
CA PRO A 75 12.83 -6.23 7.48
C PRO A 75 11.55 -5.43 7.24
N TYR A 76 11.63 -4.30 6.52
CA TYR A 76 10.44 -3.53 6.16
C TYR A 76 9.50 -4.32 5.24
N ASN A 77 10.04 -4.94 4.20
CA ASN A 77 9.21 -5.65 3.22
C ASN A 77 8.68 -6.98 3.77
N GLU A 78 9.44 -7.72 4.58
CA GLU A 78 8.91 -8.91 5.26
C GLU A 78 7.76 -8.55 6.20
N LYS A 79 7.87 -7.40 6.90
CA LYS A 79 6.78 -6.88 7.70
C LYS A 79 5.57 -6.53 6.85
N LEU A 80 5.74 -5.79 5.75
CA LEU A 80 4.64 -5.40 4.87
C LEU A 80 3.98 -6.60 4.17
N TRP A 81 4.76 -7.46 3.54
CA TRP A 81 4.27 -8.53 2.67
C TRP A 81 3.92 -9.81 3.40
N ARG A 82 4.47 -10.02 4.62
CA ARG A 82 4.19 -11.17 5.48
C ARG A 82 4.49 -12.53 4.83
N VAL A 83 5.29 -12.55 3.76
CA VAL A 83 5.73 -13.74 3.03
C VAL A 83 7.23 -13.64 2.75
N PRO A 84 7.94 -14.76 2.57
CA PRO A 84 9.33 -14.74 2.11
C PRO A 84 9.47 -13.92 0.83
N LEU A 85 10.44 -13.01 0.79
CA LEU A 85 10.60 -12.10 -0.35
C LEU A 85 11.02 -12.84 -1.63
N GLN A 86 11.52 -14.08 -1.53
CA GLN A 86 11.80 -14.97 -2.66
C GLN A 86 10.52 -15.42 -3.38
N GLU A 87 9.37 -15.36 -2.74
CA GLU A 87 8.09 -15.68 -3.38
C GLU A 87 7.55 -14.52 -4.22
N ILE A 88 8.12 -13.31 -4.09
CA ILE A 88 7.61 -12.09 -4.71
C ILE A 88 8.37 -11.82 -6.01
N SER A 89 7.64 -11.66 -7.11
CA SER A 89 8.17 -11.28 -8.41
C SER A 89 8.45 -9.78 -8.50
N LEU A 90 9.21 -9.39 -9.52
CA LEU A 90 9.68 -8.01 -9.70
C LEU A 90 8.71 -7.10 -10.46
N GLU A 91 7.56 -7.64 -10.91
CA GLU A 91 6.60 -6.93 -11.76
C GLU A 91 6.09 -5.61 -11.14
N TRP A 92 6.10 -5.48 -9.81
CA TRP A 92 5.66 -4.27 -9.11
C TRP A 92 6.80 -3.30 -8.77
N VAL A 93 8.05 -3.75 -8.76
CA VAL A 93 9.16 -3.06 -8.07
C VAL A 93 9.55 -1.74 -8.74
N GLU A 94 9.61 -1.72 -10.09
CA GLU A 94 10.19 -0.64 -10.88
C GLU A 94 9.64 0.75 -10.59
N ARG A 95 8.33 0.86 -10.30
CA ARG A 95 7.68 2.14 -10.02
C ARG A 95 7.73 2.56 -8.55
N PHE A 96 7.75 1.60 -7.61
CA PHE A 96 7.47 1.87 -6.19
C PHE A 96 8.71 1.88 -5.31
N VAL A 97 9.84 1.31 -5.75
CA VAL A 97 11.09 1.30 -5.00
C VAL A 97 12.09 2.28 -5.64
N PRO A 98 12.43 3.41 -4.97
CA PRO A 98 13.39 4.36 -5.52
C PRO A 98 14.77 3.73 -5.76
N ARG A 99 15.37 4.02 -6.90
CA ARG A 99 16.71 3.57 -7.27
C ARG A 99 17.61 4.78 -7.51
N PRO A 100 18.21 5.36 -6.46
CA PRO A 100 19.20 6.41 -6.66
C PRO A 100 20.42 5.87 -7.42
N SER A 101 21.11 6.75 -8.12
CA SER A 101 22.38 6.47 -8.77
C SER A 101 23.50 6.24 -7.73
N LEU A 102 24.62 5.68 -8.17
CA LEU A 102 25.80 5.51 -7.31
C LEU A 102 26.26 6.85 -6.71
N GLU A 103 26.30 7.90 -7.53
CA GLU A 103 26.68 9.25 -7.10
C GLU A 103 25.72 9.77 -6.02
N GLU A 104 24.41 9.61 -6.22
CA GLU A 104 23.38 10.03 -5.25
C GLU A 104 23.48 9.28 -3.91
N VAL A 105 23.85 7.99 -3.93
CA VAL A 105 24.08 7.21 -2.70
C VAL A 105 25.36 7.65 -1.98
N ILE A 106 26.44 7.95 -2.73
CA ILE A 106 27.69 8.45 -2.16
C ILE A 106 27.47 9.83 -1.53
N ASP A 107 26.86 10.75 -2.26
CA ASP A 107 26.50 12.08 -1.77
C ASP A 107 25.61 11.98 -0.54
N GLY A 108 24.59 11.12 -0.60
CA GLY A 108 23.68 10.82 0.49
C GLY A 108 24.35 10.21 1.72
N ALA A 109 25.48 9.52 1.58
CA ALA A 109 26.28 9.03 2.71
C ALA A 109 27.20 10.11 3.29
N LEU A 110 27.72 10.99 2.44
CA LEU A 110 28.56 12.13 2.83
C LEU A 110 27.76 13.30 3.40
N GLY A 111 26.44 13.31 3.20
CA GLY A 111 25.57 14.44 3.58
C GLY A 111 25.64 15.60 2.59
N ILE A 112 26.04 15.32 1.36
CA ILE A 112 26.12 16.27 0.24
C ILE A 112 24.79 16.20 -0.52
N ASN A 113 24.32 17.33 -1.07
CA ASN A 113 23.14 17.38 -1.94
C ASN A 113 21.87 16.73 -1.34
N LEU A 114 21.45 17.21 -0.16
CA LEU A 114 20.25 16.77 0.58
C LEU A 114 18.91 17.13 -0.12
N LYS A 115 18.75 16.75 -1.39
CA LYS A 115 17.51 16.94 -2.16
C LYS A 115 16.52 15.80 -1.87
N GLY A 116 15.24 16.06 -2.12
CA GLY A 116 14.20 15.03 -2.09
C GLY A 116 14.40 13.99 -3.21
N PHE A 117 13.99 12.74 -2.96
CA PHE A 117 14.06 11.63 -3.93
C PHE A 117 12.71 10.90 -4.07
N GLY A 118 12.37 10.41 -5.27
CA GLY A 118 11.19 9.56 -5.54
C GLY A 118 10.03 10.26 -6.26
N TYR A 119 8.96 9.50 -6.57
CA TYR A 119 7.84 9.93 -7.43
C TYR A 119 6.83 10.87 -6.74
N ASN A 120 6.85 10.95 -5.41
CA ASN A 120 5.92 11.74 -4.59
C ASN A 120 6.64 12.79 -3.73
N GLN A 121 7.70 13.41 -4.26
CA GLN A 121 8.41 14.49 -3.57
C GLN A 121 7.50 15.69 -3.29
N GLU A 122 6.63 16.00 -4.25
CA GLU A 122 5.53 16.93 -4.10
C GLU A 122 4.21 16.19 -4.31
N PHE A 123 3.19 16.57 -3.56
CA PHE A 123 1.84 16.04 -3.76
C PHE A 123 0.78 17.04 -3.32
N PHE A 124 -0.44 16.82 -3.77
CA PHE A 124 -1.61 17.62 -3.39
C PHE A 124 -2.50 16.85 -2.42
N TYR A 125 -3.07 17.56 -1.45
CA TYR A 125 -4.05 17.01 -0.51
C TYR A 125 -5.27 17.94 -0.37
N PRO A 126 -6.51 17.42 -0.31
CA PRO A 126 -7.69 18.26 -0.10
C PRO A 126 -7.65 19.02 1.23
N ILE A 127 -7.97 20.33 1.21
CA ILE A 127 -8.04 21.14 2.44
C ILE A 127 -9.06 20.55 3.43
N GLN A 128 -10.19 20.03 2.97
CA GLN A 128 -11.25 19.50 3.83
C GLN A 128 -11.79 18.19 3.26
N GLY A 129 -12.34 17.33 4.12
CA GLY A 129 -12.99 16.07 3.73
C GLY A 129 -12.04 14.92 3.38
N GLY A 130 -10.73 15.15 3.44
CA GLY A 130 -9.72 14.16 3.08
C GLY A 130 -9.84 13.70 1.63
N ILE A 131 -9.21 12.56 1.31
CA ILE A 131 -9.19 12.03 -0.06
C ILE A 131 -10.57 11.60 -0.59
N GLY A 132 -11.55 11.39 0.30
CA GLY A 132 -12.93 11.02 -0.07
C GLY A 132 -13.61 12.04 -0.99
N VAL A 133 -13.22 13.32 -0.88
CA VAL A 133 -13.71 14.40 -1.74
C VAL A 133 -13.55 14.10 -3.22
N LEU A 134 -12.54 13.33 -3.62
CA LEU A 134 -12.37 12.95 -5.02
C LEU A 134 -13.49 12.03 -5.50
N ALA A 135 -13.86 11.03 -4.68
CA ALA A 135 -14.98 10.13 -4.99
C ALA A 135 -16.31 10.88 -4.96
N ASP A 136 -16.53 11.76 -3.97
CA ASP A 136 -17.74 12.58 -3.87
C ASP A 136 -17.90 13.51 -5.08
N ALA A 137 -16.80 14.08 -5.56
CA ALA A 137 -16.80 14.93 -6.74
C ALA A 137 -17.24 14.15 -8.00
N PHE A 138 -16.76 12.92 -8.20
CA PHE A 138 -17.24 12.07 -9.30
C PHE A 138 -18.69 11.68 -9.10
N LEU A 139 -19.08 11.25 -7.89
CA LEU A 139 -20.44 10.86 -7.57
C LEU A 139 -21.45 11.96 -7.90
N SER A 140 -21.12 13.23 -7.64
CA SER A 140 -21.97 14.39 -7.97
C SER A 140 -22.27 14.58 -9.46
N LYS A 141 -21.53 13.88 -10.34
CA LYS A 141 -21.66 13.93 -11.81
C LYS A 141 -22.22 12.65 -12.42
N VAL A 142 -22.47 11.62 -11.61
CA VAL A 142 -22.99 10.35 -12.06
C VAL A 142 -24.46 10.27 -11.68
N ALA A 143 -25.31 9.93 -12.65
CA ALA A 143 -26.71 9.58 -12.42
C ALA A 143 -26.83 8.06 -12.19
N ASP A 144 -27.93 7.63 -11.59
CA ASP A 144 -28.29 6.21 -11.44
C ASP A 144 -27.30 5.37 -10.60
N VAL A 145 -27.00 5.86 -9.39
CA VAL A 145 -26.16 5.16 -8.41
C VAL A 145 -27.05 4.52 -7.35
N HIS A 146 -26.88 3.21 -7.16
CA HIS A 146 -27.64 2.40 -6.20
C HIS A 146 -26.73 1.99 -5.04
N PHE A 147 -27.01 2.51 -3.84
CA PHE A 147 -26.33 2.11 -2.61
C PHE A 147 -27.00 0.88 -1.99
N GLU A 148 -26.30 0.22 -1.06
CA GLU A 148 -26.79 -0.98 -0.35
C GLU A 148 -27.14 -2.15 -1.28
N LYS A 149 -26.60 -2.12 -2.51
CA LYS A 149 -26.92 -3.04 -3.59
C LYS A 149 -25.83 -4.09 -3.78
N GLU A 150 -25.81 -5.09 -2.91
CA GLU A 150 -24.75 -6.11 -2.91
C GLU A 150 -24.99 -7.18 -3.98
N VAL A 151 -23.98 -7.41 -4.85
CA VAL A 151 -23.99 -8.47 -5.85
C VAL A 151 -23.91 -9.85 -5.16
N ASN A 152 -24.90 -10.69 -5.43
CA ASN A 152 -24.96 -12.07 -4.96
C ASN A 152 -24.45 -13.05 -6.03
N LEU A 153 -24.90 -12.91 -7.28
CA LEU A 153 -24.58 -13.81 -8.38
C LEU A 153 -24.42 -13.04 -9.70
N ILE A 154 -23.48 -13.46 -10.52
CA ILE A 154 -23.30 -13.05 -11.91
C ILE A 154 -23.47 -14.29 -12.76
N ASP A 155 -24.62 -14.39 -13.41
CA ASP A 155 -24.99 -15.46 -14.32
C ASP A 155 -24.46 -15.14 -15.72
N ILE A 156 -23.36 -15.76 -16.12
CA ILE A 156 -22.67 -15.42 -17.39
C ILE A 156 -23.35 -16.02 -18.62
N GLU A 157 -24.17 -17.06 -18.44
CA GLU A 157 -24.95 -17.65 -19.52
C GLU A 157 -26.15 -16.76 -19.85
N ARG A 158 -26.88 -16.30 -18.83
CA ARG A 158 -28.00 -15.36 -18.99
C ARG A 158 -27.55 -13.90 -19.15
N ARG A 159 -26.28 -13.60 -18.83
CA ARG A 159 -25.72 -12.24 -18.69
C ARG A 159 -26.54 -11.36 -17.76
N VAL A 160 -26.76 -11.85 -16.54
CA VAL A 160 -27.55 -11.19 -15.50
C VAL A 160 -26.75 -11.08 -14.20
N VAL A 161 -26.79 -9.91 -13.57
CA VAL A 161 -26.36 -9.70 -12.18
C VAL A 161 -27.58 -9.81 -11.28
N ARG A 162 -27.52 -10.69 -10.27
CA ARG A 162 -28.53 -10.82 -9.22
C ARG A 162 -27.99 -10.26 -7.91
N PHE A 163 -28.79 -9.45 -7.25
CA PHE A 163 -28.44 -8.81 -5.99
C PHE A 163 -29.00 -9.58 -4.80
N LYS A 164 -28.49 -9.31 -3.59
CA LYS A 164 -28.95 -9.98 -2.36
C LYS A 164 -30.41 -9.71 -2.01
N ASP A 165 -30.95 -8.57 -2.43
CA ASP A 165 -32.36 -8.22 -2.26
C ASP A 165 -33.30 -8.88 -3.28
N GLY A 166 -32.75 -9.66 -4.22
CA GLY A 166 -33.51 -10.41 -5.20
C GLY A 166 -33.64 -9.74 -6.57
N ASP A 167 -33.20 -8.48 -6.71
CA ASP A 167 -33.27 -7.80 -8.00
C ASP A 167 -32.32 -8.43 -9.02
N GLU A 168 -32.71 -8.37 -10.29
CA GLU A 168 -31.92 -8.82 -11.43
C GLU A 168 -31.73 -7.68 -12.44
N VAL A 169 -30.50 -7.52 -12.92
CA VAL A 169 -30.16 -6.57 -14.00
C VAL A 169 -29.37 -7.30 -15.08
N ALA A 170 -29.87 -7.24 -16.32
CA ALA A 170 -29.15 -7.77 -17.48
C ALA A 170 -27.99 -6.84 -17.89
N TYR A 171 -26.89 -7.41 -18.36
CA TYR A 171 -25.73 -6.63 -18.81
C TYR A 171 -25.30 -7.01 -20.23
N ARG A 172 -24.90 -5.99 -21.01
CA ARG A 172 -24.14 -6.18 -22.25
C ARG A 172 -22.65 -6.27 -21.97
N THR A 173 -22.18 -5.38 -21.10
CA THR A 173 -20.80 -5.27 -20.62
C THR A 173 -20.85 -4.96 -19.13
N LEU A 174 -20.03 -5.63 -18.34
CA LEU A 174 -19.95 -5.46 -16.89
C LEU A 174 -18.56 -4.98 -16.50
N PHE A 175 -18.44 -3.78 -15.93
CA PHE A 175 -17.20 -3.35 -15.29
C PHE A 175 -17.26 -3.69 -13.81
N SER A 176 -16.26 -4.42 -13.32
CA SER A 176 -16.24 -4.86 -11.93
C SER A 176 -14.98 -4.36 -11.22
N SER A 177 -15.18 -3.54 -10.19
CA SER A 177 -14.13 -3.16 -9.23
C SER A 177 -14.07 -4.07 -8.00
N ILE A 178 -14.96 -5.08 -7.90
CA ILE A 178 -14.95 -6.10 -6.84
C ILE A 178 -13.59 -6.82 -6.84
N PRO A 179 -12.98 -7.10 -5.66
CA PRO A 179 -11.75 -7.89 -5.59
C PRO A 179 -11.84 -9.19 -6.39
N LEU A 180 -10.83 -9.51 -7.18
CA LEU A 180 -10.90 -10.60 -8.17
C LEU A 180 -11.32 -11.95 -7.56
N ASN A 181 -10.76 -12.32 -6.41
CA ASN A 181 -11.13 -13.59 -5.75
C ASN A 181 -12.63 -13.61 -5.36
N GLU A 182 -13.16 -12.49 -4.90
CA GLU A 182 -14.55 -12.30 -4.53
C GLU A 182 -15.49 -12.27 -5.75
N LEU A 183 -15.04 -11.64 -6.84
CA LEU A 183 -15.74 -11.65 -8.11
C LEU A 183 -15.90 -13.08 -8.65
N LEU A 184 -14.81 -13.87 -8.63
CA LEU A 184 -14.82 -15.26 -9.09
C LEU A 184 -15.76 -16.14 -8.27
N GLN A 185 -15.96 -15.85 -6.98
CA GLN A 185 -16.92 -16.59 -6.13
C GLN A 185 -18.37 -16.30 -6.49
N ARG A 186 -18.65 -15.15 -7.11
CA ARG A 186 -20.01 -14.72 -7.49
C ARG A 186 -20.38 -15.09 -8.92
N ILE A 187 -19.46 -15.62 -9.72
CA ILE A 187 -19.72 -15.98 -11.12
C ILE A 187 -20.24 -17.42 -11.22
N ALA A 188 -21.32 -17.61 -11.99
CA ALA A 188 -21.85 -18.92 -12.35
C ALA A 188 -22.34 -18.96 -13.81
N PRO A 189 -22.14 -20.07 -14.54
CA PRO A 189 -21.20 -21.14 -14.22
C PRO A 189 -19.74 -20.64 -14.29
N LEU A 190 -18.88 -21.14 -13.40
CA LEU A 190 -17.45 -20.87 -13.46
C LEU A 190 -16.71 -22.09 -14.05
N PRO A 191 -15.84 -21.93 -15.07
CA PRO A 191 -15.09 -23.05 -15.62
C PRO A 191 -14.30 -23.81 -14.54
N LYS A 192 -14.29 -25.15 -14.62
CA LYS A 192 -13.63 -26.01 -13.64
C LYS A 192 -12.17 -25.60 -13.34
N TRP A 193 -11.43 -25.20 -14.38
CA TRP A 193 -10.03 -24.79 -14.23
C TRP A 193 -9.85 -23.46 -13.47
N ILE A 194 -10.85 -22.57 -13.45
CA ILE A 194 -10.81 -21.36 -12.63
C ILE A 194 -11.35 -21.67 -11.23
N SER A 195 -12.42 -22.46 -11.16
CA SER A 195 -13.04 -22.87 -9.89
C SER A 195 -12.04 -23.55 -8.97
N SER A 196 -11.14 -24.39 -9.50
CA SER A 196 -10.08 -25.05 -8.71
C SER A 196 -8.92 -24.12 -8.29
N LEU A 197 -8.87 -22.89 -8.79
CA LEU A 197 -7.75 -21.96 -8.56
C LEU A 197 -8.15 -20.65 -7.87
N LYS A 198 -9.45 -20.33 -7.80
CA LYS A 198 -9.94 -19.02 -7.32
C LYS A 198 -9.46 -18.65 -5.92
N ASP A 199 -9.28 -19.65 -5.04
CA ASP A 199 -8.86 -19.45 -3.64
C ASP A 199 -7.32 -19.35 -3.49
N ARG A 200 -6.56 -19.49 -4.59
CA ARG A 200 -5.09 -19.35 -4.59
C ARG A 200 -4.60 -17.93 -4.83
N LEU A 201 -5.50 -16.98 -5.09
CA LEU A 201 -5.18 -15.56 -5.18
C LEU A 201 -4.81 -15.03 -3.80
N ARG A 202 -3.51 -14.92 -3.53
CA ARG A 202 -2.97 -14.48 -2.25
C ARG A 202 -2.96 -12.97 -2.11
N TYR A 203 -3.18 -12.51 -0.88
CA TYR A 203 -3.17 -11.10 -0.52
C TYR A 203 -2.76 -10.91 0.94
N VAL A 204 -2.33 -9.69 1.25
CA VAL A 204 -2.13 -9.17 2.60
C VAL A 204 -3.32 -8.30 2.96
N SER A 205 -3.78 -8.43 4.20
CA SER A 205 -4.76 -7.55 4.84
C SER A 205 -4.06 -6.52 5.72
N VAL A 206 -4.72 -5.40 6.00
CA VAL A 206 -4.20 -4.36 6.90
C VAL A 206 -5.23 -4.00 7.97
N VAL A 207 -4.82 -4.02 9.23
CA VAL A 207 -5.51 -3.32 10.32
C VAL A 207 -4.96 -1.89 10.34
N ASN A 208 -5.87 -0.92 10.28
CA ASN A 208 -5.54 0.50 10.36
C ASN A 208 -6.16 1.10 11.62
N ILE A 209 -5.33 1.43 12.60
CA ILE A 209 -5.74 2.03 13.88
C ILE A 209 -5.59 3.55 13.75
N ASN A 210 -6.71 4.26 13.80
CA ASN A 210 -6.75 5.72 13.71
C ASN A 210 -7.02 6.30 15.09
N LEU A 211 -6.17 7.22 15.53
CA LEU A 211 -6.21 7.82 16.86
C LEU A 211 -6.31 9.34 16.75
N GLY A 212 -7.23 9.93 17.50
CA GLY A 212 -7.23 11.35 17.83
C GLY A 212 -6.62 11.54 19.22
N VAL A 213 -5.56 12.34 19.32
CA VAL A 213 -4.78 12.51 20.55
C VAL A 213 -4.90 13.95 21.04
N ASN A 214 -5.09 14.14 22.35
CA ASN A 214 -5.20 15.44 23.01
C ASN A 214 -3.83 16.16 23.15
N ARG A 215 -3.07 16.19 22.07
CA ARG A 215 -1.79 16.88 22.00
C ARG A 215 -1.53 17.31 20.57
N ALA A 216 -1.29 18.60 20.38
CA ALA A 216 -0.89 19.13 19.10
C ALA A 216 0.54 18.70 18.71
N ARG A 217 0.79 18.64 17.40
CA ARG A 217 2.14 18.48 16.81
C ARG A 217 2.90 17.27 17.36
N ILE A 218 2.26 16.10 17.36
CA ILE A 218 2.91 14.85 17.77
C ILE A 218 4.16 14.54 16.95
N SER A 219 4.10 14.87 15.65
CA SER A 219 5.17 14.67 14.71
C SER A 219 5.08 15.75 13.64
N ASP A 220 6.21 16.03 13.01
CA ASP A 220 6.33 16.94 11.86
C ASP A 220 6.31 16.19 10.51
N TYR A 221 6.35 14.85 10.55
CA TYR A 221 6.37 14.00 9.37
C TYR A 221 4.94 13.77 8.86
N HIS A 222 4.79 13.56 7.56
CA HIS A 222 3.55 13.04 7.00
C HIS A 222 3.39 11.55 7.29
N TRP A 223 4.49 10.77 7.21
CA TRP A 223 4.52 9.37 7.61
C TRP A 223 5.94 8.88 7.92
N ILE A 224 6.01 7.80 8.69
CA ILE A 224 7.25 7.18 9.16
C ILE A 224 7.15 5.66 8.98
N TYR A 225 8.21 5.05 8.45
CA TYR A 225 8.33 3.61 8.24
C TYR A 225 9.10 2.95 9.38
N TYR A 226 8.65 1.77 9.82
CA TYR A 226 9.24 1.05 10.95
C TYR A 226 9.68 -0.36 10.50
N PRO A 227 10.95 -0.55 10.11
CA PRO A 227 11.47 -1.85 9.71
C PRO A 227 11.63 -2.83 10.89
N GLU A 228 12.01 -2.34 12.07
CA GLU A 228 12.44 -3.19 13.20
C GLU A 228 11.30 -4.09 13.71
N PRO A 229 11.55 -5.40 13.93
CA PRO A 229 10.51 -6.37 14.30
C PRO A 229 9.88 -6.12 15.67
N SER A 230 10.50 -5.30 16.52
CA SER A 230 9.96 -4.85 17.81
C SER A 230 8.67 -4.03 17.69
N TYR A 231 8.39 -3.47 16.50
CA TYR A 231 7.17 -2.70 16.24
C TYR A 231 6.17 -3.54 15.42
N PRO A 232 4.90 -3.68 15.86
CA PRO A 232 3.92 -4.46 15.12
C PRO A 232 3.54 -3.80 13.78
N PHE A 233 3.57 -2.47 13.71
CA PHE A 233 3.26 -1.69 12.52
C PHE A 233 4.46 -1.52 11.58
N TYR A 234 4.17 -1.41 10.28
CA TYR A 234 5.17 -1.03 9.28
C TYR A 234 5.16 0.47 8.97
N ARG A 235 4.05 1.17 9.25
CA ARG A 235 3.91 2.60 8.98
C ARG A 235 3.02 3.29 10.00
N VAL A 236 3.44 4.50 10.38
CA VAL A 236 2.62 5.48 11.11
C VAL A 236 2.50 6.74 10.26
N GLY A 237 1.27 7.17 9.97
CA GLY A 237 0.94 8.40 9.26
C GLY A 237 0.36 9.46 10.20
N PHE A 238 0.49 10.73 9.81
CA PHE A 238 0.00 11.87 10.57
C PHE A 238 -0.92 12.73 9.69
N PRO A 239 -2.19 12.34 9.49
CA PRO A 239 -3.11 13.06 8.62
C PRO A 239 -3.30 14.54 9.00
N GLY A 240 -3.18 14.88 10.29
CA GLY A 240 -3.20 16.27 10.78
C GLY A 240 -2.14 17.18 10.14
N ASN A 241 -1.04 16.61 9.64
CA ASN A 241 0.00 17.36 8.94
C ASN A 241 -0.30 17.56 7.44
N LEU A 242 -1.29 16.85 6.90
CA LEU A 242 -1.74 16.99 5.51
C LEU A 242 -2.81 18.08 5.36
N SER A 243 -3.55 18.38 6.43
CA SER A 243 -4.50 19.48 6.44
C SER A 243 -4.89 19.85 7.88
N PRO A 244 -5.11 21.16 8.17
CA PRO A 244 -5.62 21.61 9.46
C PRO A 244 -7.04 21.10 9.78
N HIS A 245 -7.79 20.58 8.81
CA HIS A 245 -9.11 19.99 9.03
C HIS A 245 -9.08 18.48 9.30
N MET A 246 -7.89 17.88 9.34
CA MET A 246 -7.71 16.46 9.67
C MET A 246 -7.51 16.19 11.17
N ALA A 247 -7.49 17.24 12.00
CA ALA A 247 -7.55 17.18 13.45
C ALA A 247 -8.06 18.53 14.00
N PRO A 248 -8.89 18.55 15.06
CA PRO A 248 -9.23 19.80 15.76
C PRO A 248 -7.99 20.56 16.26
N GLU A 249 -8.11 21.88 16.42
CA GLU A 249 -7.05 22.70 17.01
C GLU A 249 -6.65 22.16 18.39
N GLY A 250 -5.34 22.17 18.70
CA GLY A 250 -4.80 21.63 19.95
C GLY A 250 -4.62 20.10 19.97
N THR A 251 -5.09 19.39 18.95
CA THR A 251 -5.04 17.91 18.86
C THR A 251 -4.16 17.43 17.70
N SER A 252 -3.91 16.12 17.64
CA SER A 252 -3.29 15.47 16.47
C SER A 252 -4.07 14.23 16.05
N SER A 253 -4.00 13.88 14.77
CA SER A 253 -4.48 12.60 14.26
C SER A 253 -3.32 11.72 13.80
N ILE A 254 -3.39 10.43 14.16
CA ILE A 254 -2.42 9.39 13.83
C ILE A 254 -3.15 8.26 13.13
N SER A 255 -2.52 7.68 12.11
CA SER A 255 -2.99 6.46 11.44
C SER A 255 -1.88 5.42 11.46
N VAL A 256 -2.14 4.26 12.06
CA VAL A 256 -1.14 3.20 12.24
C VAL A 256 -1.52 2.00 11.41
N GLU A 257 -0.61 1.49 10.60
CA GLU A 257 -0.87 0.38 9.68
C GLU A 257 -0.08 -0.88 10.06
N ILE A 258 -0.83 -1.97 10.27
CA ILE A 258 -0.31 -3.29 10.57
C ILE A 258 -0.79 -4.28 9.51
N SER A 259 0.14 -4.94 8.84
CA SER A 259 -0.13 -5.98 7.85
C SER A 259 -0.21 -7.37 8.48
N TYR A 260 -1.11 -8.20 7.96
CA TYR A 260 -1.21 -9.61 8.32
C TYR A 260 -1.66 -10.45 7.12
N LEU A 261 -1.40 -11.75 7.18
CA LEU A 261 -2.01 -12.70 6.24
C LEU A 261 -3.39 -13.10 6.75
N PRO A 262 -4.40 -13.29 5.88
CA PRO A 262 -5.72 -13.77 6.30
C PRO A 262 -5.70 -15.08 7.09
N SER A 263 -4.67 -15.92 6.92
CA SER A 263 -4.47 -17.16 7.67
C SER A 263 -3.99 -16.93 9.12
N THR A 264 -3.53 -15.72 9.45
CA THR A 264 -3.01 -15.32 10.75
C THR A 264 -3.71 -14.05 11.23
N SER A 265 -5.01 -13.92 10.97
CA SER A 265 -5.79 -12.74 11.36
C SER A 265 -5.60 -12.44 12.86
N PRO A 266 -5.22 -11.21 13.22
CA PRO A 266 -4.98 -10.84 14.61
C PRO A 266 -6.30 -10.72 15.38
N VAL A 267 -6.22 -10.91 16.70
CA VAL A 267 -7.28 -10.48 17.62
C VAL A 267 -7.15 -8.96 17.80
N VAL A 268 -8.24 -8.22 17.56
CA VAL A 268 -8.24 -6.75 17.46
C VAL A 268 -7.81 -6.08 18.77
N GLU A 269 -8.22 -6.63 19.90
CA GLU A 269 -7.88 -6.11 21.22
C GLU A 269 -6.37 -6.19 21.49
N ASN A 270 -5.76 -7.34 21.19
CA ASN A 270 -4.33 -7.56 21.39
C ASN A 270 -3.48 -6.61 20.52
N ILE A 271 -3.82 -6.49 19.24
CA ILE A 271 -3.05 -5.63 18.31
C ILE A 271 -3.15 -4.15 18.68
N ARG A 272 -4.26 -3.73 19.29
CA ARG A 272 -4.43 -2.36 19.80
C ARG A 272 -3.48 -2.08 20.96
N GLU A 273 -3.47 -2.93 21.98
CA GLU A 273 -2.62 -2.76 23.16
C GLU A 273 -1.13 -2.81 22.80
N GLU A 274 -0.73 -3.79 21.98
CA GLU A 274 0.63 -3.91 21.45
C GLU A 274 1.03 -2.66 20.65
N THR A 275 0.11 -2.12 19.85
CA THR A 275 0.36 -0.91 19.06
C THR A 275 0.55 0.32 19.95
N LEU A 276 -0.31 0.55 20.94
CA LEU A 276 -0.18 1.69 21.85
C LEU A 276 1.12 1.64 22.64
N SER A 277 1.46 0.47 23.19
CA SER A 277 2.74 0.24 23.88
C SER A 277 3.94 0.52 22.96
N ALA A 278 3.89 0.04 21.72
CA ALA A 278 4.92 0.29 20.72
C ALA A 278 5.04 1.78 20.34
N LEU A 279 3.94 2.51 20.19
CA LEU A 279 3.94 3.95 19.93
C LEU A 279 4.56 4.75 21.06
N VAL A 280 4.34 4.36 22.32
CA VAL A 280 5.02 4.95 23.49
C VAL A 280 6.51 4.62 23.45
N SER A 281 6.87 3.37 23.21
CA SER A 281 8.27 2.93 23.22
C SER A 281 9.15 3.62 22.17
N CYS A 282 8.57 4.06 21.04
CA CYS A 282 9.25 4.83 20.01
C CYS A 282 9.06 6.35 20.13
N GLY A 283 8.41 6.83 21.20
CA GLY A 283 8.23 8.25 21.52
C GLY A 283 7.23 8.98 20.62
N ILE A 284 6.37 8.28 19.89
CA ILE A 284 5.25 8.90 19.17
C ILE A 284 4.18 9.34 20.18
N LEU A 285 3.81 8.43 21.08
CA LEU A 285 2.96 8.74 22.22
C LEU A 285 3.79 8.92 23.49
N ARG A 286 3.24 9.64 24.45
CA ARG A 286 3.71 9.73 25.83
C ARG A 286 2.79 8.91 26.72
N ASP A 287 3.28 8.48 27.88
CA ASP A 287 2.46 7.75 28.86
C ASP A 287 1.25 8.56 29.35
N ASP A 288 1.35 9.89 29.34
CA ASP A 288 0.31 10.82 29.77
C ASP A 288 -0.56 11.36 28.61
N ASP A 289 -0.36 10.88 27.38
CA ASP A 289 -1.20 11.28 26.24
C ASP A 289 -2.62 10.72 26.38
N GLU A 290 -3.61 11.60 26.31
CA GLU A 290 -5.02 11.23 26.28
C GLU A 290 -5.49 10.94 24.84
N ILE A 291 -6.08 9.77 24.63
CA ILE A 291 -6.73 9.38 23.36
C ILE A 291 -8.19 9.85 23.38
N LEU A 292 -8.51 10.85 22.57
CA LEU A 292 -9.85 11.47 22.48
C LEU A 292 -10.80 10.71 21.55
N ALA A 293 -10.25 10.05 20.53
CA ALA A 293 -11.03 9.32 19.54
C ALA A 293 -10.22 8.13 19.02
N GLU A 294 -10.91 7.05 18.71
CA GLU A 294 -10.32 5.87 18.11
C GLU A 294 -11.24 5.29 17.03
N ARG A 295 -10.63 4.86 15.92
CA ARG A 295 -11.31 4.07 14.90
C ARG A 295 -10.37 3.03 14.32
N ILE A 296 -10.71 1.77 14.51
CA ILE A 296 -10.00 0.62 13.92
C ILE A 296 -10.74 0.21 12.65
N LEU A 297 -10.01 0.14 11.54
CA LEU A 297 -10.53 -0.26 10.23
C LEU A 297 -9.76 -1.48 9.72
N GLU A 298 -10.48 -2.40 9.08
CA GLU A 298 -9.86 -3.52 8.36
C GLU A 298 -9.92 -3.27 6.85
N VAL A 299 -8.76 -3.31 6.21
CA VAL A 299 -8.65 -3.39 4.75
C VAL A 299 -8.34 -4.84 4.40
N LYS A 300 -9.40 -5.62 4.14
CA LYS A 300 -9.31 -7.05 3.86
C LYS A 300 -8.34 -7.34 2.71
N HIS A 301 -8.53 -6.72 1.56
CA HIS A 301 -7.59 -6.84 0.44
C HIS A 301 -6.72 -5.59 0.41
N ALA A 302 -5.59 -5.55 1.13
CA ALA A 302 -4.71 -4.38 1.09
C ALA A 302 -3.71 -4.48 -0.08
N TYR A 303 -3.04 -5.62 -0.20
CA TYR A 303 -2.00 -5.87 -1.20
C TYR A 303 -2.14 -7.24 -1.84
N ALA A 304 -2.32 -7.28 -3.16
CA ALA A 304 -2.19 -8.53 -3.93
C ALA A 304 -0.72 -8.99 -3.90
N ILE A 305 -0.49 -10.27 -3.59
CA ILE A 305 0.86 -10.84 -3.56
C ILE A 305 1.28 -11.23 -4.99
N TYR A 306 2.48 -10.80 -5.38
CA TYR A 306 3.05 -11.02 -6.72
C TYR A 306 3.78 -12.36 -6.80
N ASP A 307 3.08 -13.46 -6.55
CA ASP A 307 3.69 -14.80 -6.54
C ASP A 307 3.68 -15.52 -7.90
N SER A 308 4.30 -16.69 -7.94
CA SER A 308 4.37 -17.54 -9.13
C SER A 308 2.99 -17.95 -9.66
N PHE A 309 2.02 -18.17 -8.76
CA PHE A 309 0.64 -18.45 -9.15
C PHE A 309 0.05 -17.28 -9.92
N ARG A 310 0.17 -16.06 -9.39
CA ARG A 310 -0.31 -14.84 -10.07
C ARG A 310 0.33 -14.70 -11.45
N SER A 311 1.66 -14.81 -11.56
CA SER A 311 2.36 -14.70 -12.85
C SER A 311 1.90 -15.75 -13.87
N GLN A 312 1.57 -16.96 -13.43
CA GLN A 312 1.14 -18.05 -14.32
C GLN A 312 -0.34 -17.97 -14.76
N TYR A 313 -1.23 -17.53 -13.88
CA TYR A 313 -2.68 -17.70 -14.07
C TYR A 313 -3.48 -16.40 -14.20
N LEU A 314 -2.99 -15.26 -13.68
CA LEU A 314 -3.78 -14.02 -13.65
C LEU A 314 -4.23 -13.59 -15.04
N SER A 315 -3.33 -13.56 -16.03
CA SER A 315 -3.66 -13.16 -17.40
C SER A 315 -4.71 -14.07 -18.06
N LYS A 316 -4.70 -15.37 -17.74
CA LYS A 316 -5.69 -16.35 -18.24
C LYS A 316 -7.07 -16.09 -17.62
N ILE A 317 -7.11 -15.83 -16.32
CA ILE A 317 -8.34 -15.49 -15.60
C ILE A 317 -8.95 -14.19 -16.16
N LEU A 318 -8.14 -13.14 -16.28
CA LEU A 318 -8.61 -11.85 -16.82
C LEU A 318 -9.09 -11.97 -18.28
N ARG A 319 -8.42 -12.77 -19.11
CA ARG A 319 -8.85 -13.03 -20.49
C ARG A 319 -10.19 -13.78 -20.54
N PHE A 320 -10.40 -14.76 -19.66
CA PHE A 320 -11.69 -15.44 -19.55
C PHE A 320 -12.80 -14.45 -19.16
N LEU A 321 -12.58 -13.60 -18.15
CA LEU A 321 -13.58 -12.62 -17.74
C LEU A 321 -13.95 -11.68 -18.89
N ARG A 322 -12.95 -11.18 -19.62
CA ARG A 322 -13.18 -10.34 -20.80
C ARG A 322 -13.94 -11.06 -21.91
N SER A 323 -13.73 -12.37 -22.11
CA SER A 323 -14.52 -13.14 -23.08
C SER A 323 -15.99 -13.31 -22.68
N GLN A 324 -16.32 -13.12 -21.41
CA GLN A 324 -17.70 -13.05 -20.89
C GLN A 324 -18.24 -11.62 -20.82
N HIS A 325 -17.56 -10.65 -21.45
CA HIS A 325 -17.86 -9.21 -21.36
C HIS A 325 -17.82 -8.66 -19.93
N ILE A 326 -17.03 -9.28 -19.05
CA ILE A 326 -16.73 -8.79 -17.72
C ILE A 326 -15.33 -8.18 -17.75
N HIS A 327 -15.23 -6.91 -17.40
CA HIS A 327 -14.01 -6.11 -17.40
C HIS A 327 -13.62 -5.80 -15.96
N PRO A 328 -12.72 -6.58 -15.35
CA PRO A 328 -12.19 -6.24 -14.04
C PRO A 328 -11.37 -4.95 -14.14
N ILE A 329 -11.63 -4.02 -13.22
CA ILE A 329 -10.98 -2.71 -13.15
C ILE A 329 -10.56 -2.39 -11.71
N GLY A 330 -9.69 -1.39 -11.56
CA GLY A 330 -9.20 -0.95 -10.28
C GLY A 330 -8.18 -1.91 -9.66
N ARG A 331 -7.60 -1.47 -8.53
CA ARG A 331 -6.53 -2.17 -7.80
C ARG A 331 -6.85 -3.64 -7.54
N TYR A 332 -8.04 -3.90 -7.01
CA TYR A 332 -8.44 -5.24 -6.58
C TYR A 332 -9.10 -6.07 -7.67
N GLY A 333 -9.82 -5.44 -8.61
CA GLY A 333 -10.41 -6.15 -9.74
C GLY A 333 -9.36 -6.75 -10.66
N VAL A 334 -8.27 -6.02 -10.94
CA VAL A 334 -7.16 -6.56 -11.76
C VAL A 334 -6.10 -7.31 -10.96
N TRP A 335 -6.28 -7.43 -9.63
CA TRP A 335 -5.34 -8.08 -8.72
C TRP A 335 -3.90 -7.55 -8.85
N GLY A 336 -3.80 -6.22 -8.86
CA GLY A 336 -2.54 -5.50 -9.06
C GLY A 336 -2.30 -4.46 -7.99
N TYR A 337 -1.13 -3.82 -8.09
CA TYR A 337 -0.77 -2.67 -7.29
C TYR A 337 -1.00 -1.39 -8.11
N ALA A 338 -1.89 -0.54 -7.62
CA ALA A 338 -2.29 0.69 -8.29
C ALA A 338 -2.50 1.83 -7.27
N THR A 339 -2.23 3.05 -7.72
CA THR A 339 -2.54 4.31 -7.03
C THR A 339 -3.95 4.80 -7.38
N MET A 340 -4.45 5.85 -6.71
CA MET A 340 -5.75 6.46 -7.06
C MET A 340 -5.78 6.99 -8.50
N GLU A 341 -4.68 7.59 -8.97
CA GLU A 341 -4.55 8.08 -10.33
C GLU A 341 -4.65 6.94 -11.35
N ASP A 342 -3.93 5.84 -11.10
CA ASP A 342 -3.95 4.68 -12.00
C ASP A 342 -5.35 4.11 -12.19
N VAL A 343 -6.11 3.97 -11.09
CA VAL A 343 -7.45 3.37 -11.17
C VAL A 343 -8.46 4.31 -11.84
N ILE A 344 -8.31 5.62 -11.67
CA ILE A 344 -9.15 6.62 -12.36
C ILE A 344 -8.86 6.61 -13.85
N LEU A 345 -7.57 6.64 -14.24
CA LEU A 345 -7.17 6.60 -15.64
C LEU A 345 -7.55 5.28 -16.32
N GLN A 346 -7.43 4.16 -15.60
CA GLN A 346 -7.88 2.87 -16.09
C GLN A 346 -9.40 2.85 -16.34
N GLY A 347 -10.19 3.36 -15.39
CA GLY A 347 -11.65 3.44 -15.56
C GLY A 347 -12.03 4.31 -16.76
N LYS A 348 -11.37 5.46 -16.92
CA LYS A 348 -11.54 6.35 -18.08
C LYS A 348 -11.21 5.63 -19.39
N ALA A 349 -10.06 4.98 -19.48
CA ALA A 349 -9.62 4.29 -20.70
C ALA A 349 -10.57 3.17 -21.12
N GLU A 350 -11.08 2.39 -20.16
CA GLU A 350 -12.06 1.33 -20.44
C GLU A 350 -13.42 1.89 -20.90
N ALA A 351 -13.85 3.03 -20.36
CA ALA A 351 -15.07 3.72 -20.83
C ALA A 351 -14.90 4.30 -22.25
N GLU A 352 -13.75 4.92 -22.53
CA GLU A 352 -13.42 5.46 -23.87
C GLU A 352 -13.35 4.35 -24.93
N ALA A 353 -12.86 3.16 -24.57
CA ALA A 353 -12.79 2.03 -25.50
C ALA A 353 -14.16 1.42 -25.88
N LEU A 354 -15.24 1.77 -25.16
CA LEU A 354 -16.61 1.35 -25.49
C LEU A 354 -17.39 2.38 -26.32
N SER A 355 -16.89 3.62 -26.38
CA SER A 355 -17.46 4.72 -27.16
C SER A 355 -17.02 4.61 -28.61
#